data_AF-A0A972QC54-F1
#
_entry.id   AF-A0A972QC54-F1
#
_cell.length_a   1.000
_cell.length_b   1.000
_cell.length_c   1.000
_cell.angle_alpha   90.00
_cell.angle_beta   90.00
_cell.angle_gamma   90.00
#
_symmetry.space_group_name_H-M   'P 1'
#
loop_
_entity.id
_entity.type
_entity.pdbx_description
1 polymer ?
#
loop_
_entity_poly.entity_id
_entity_poly.type
_entity_poly.pdbx_seq_one_letter_code
_entity_poly.pdbx_strand_id
1 'polypeptide(L)'
;GIYDGALVCWRLLLVVLFGLIFVSTTRPSDIRTAVEWFLMPFPFIPGKRVATMMSLIMRFVPLILDQARETIDAQRSRGVENRKNPVYRLIKLVIPLMIRIFKKADKLAVAMEARCYSEKRTNKALLSVRSDWITIFGVICLSILLSIIDT
;
A
#
# COMPACT_ATOMS: atom_id res chain seq x y z
N GLY A 1 29.36 -28.69 2.55
CA GLY A 1 29.40 -28.54 1.08
C GLY A 1 28.02 -28.68 0.47
N ILE A 2 27.63 -29.86 0.01
CA ILE A 2 26.32 -30.12 -0.62
C ILE A 2 25.17 -30.00 0.40
N TYR A 3 25.37 -30.49 1.63
CA TYR A 3 24.39 -30.38 2.71
C TYR A 3 24.10 -28.93 3.09
N ASP A 4 25.12 -28.10 3.26
CA ASP A 4 24.95 -26.67 3.57
C ASP A 4 24.24 -25.92 2.43
N GLY A 5 24.58 -26.25 1.17
CA GLY A 5 23.91 -25.68 0.00
C GLY A 5 22.42 -26.06 -0.08
N ALA A 6 22.09 -27.32 0.26
CA ALA A 6 20.71 -27.78 0.32
C ALA A 6 19.90 -27.06 1.42
N LEU A 7 20.50 -26.83 2.60
CA LEU A 7 19.88 -26.07 3.68
C LEU A 7 19.59 -24.62 3.29
N VAL A 8 20.53 -23.93 2.63
CA VAL A 8 20.33 -22.56 2.16
C VAL A 8 19.23 -22.49 1.08
N CYS A 9 19.21 -23.46 0.15
CA CYS A 9 18.17 -23.53 -0.88
C CYS A 9 16.78 -23.73 -0.28
N TRP A 10 16.66 -24.65 0.68
CA TRP A 10 15.41 -24.91 1.41
C TRP A 10 14.93 -23.67 2.18
N ARG A 11 15.84 -22.97 2.86
CA ARG A 11 15.54 -21.72 3.57
C ARG A 11 14.95 -20.66 2.64
N LEU A 12 15.59 -20.41 1.50
CA LEU A 12 15.13 -19.41 0.53
C LEU A 12 13.73 -19.77 -0.01
N LEU A 13 13.51 -21.06 -0.30
CA LEU A 13 12.22 -21.55 -0.77
C LEU A 13 11.11 -21.29 0.27
N LEU A 14 11.35 -21.58 1.55
CA LEU A 14 10.40 -21.31 2.62
C LEU A 14 10.08 -19.81 2.78
N VAL A 15 11.09 -18.95 2.75
CA VAL A 15 10.91 -17.49 2.86
C VAL A 15 10.07 -16.95 1.70
N VAL A 16 10.34 -17.41 0.47
CA VAL A 16 9.58 -16.99 -0.71
C VAL A 16 8.14 -17.50 -0.66
N LEU A 17 7.92 -18.79 -0.32
CA LEU A 17 6.58 -19.34 -0.20
C LEU A 17 5.76 -18.62 0.87
N PHE A 18 6.36 -18.34 2.02
CA PHE A 18 5.69 -17.58 3.07
C PHE A 18 5.31 -16.18 2.60
N GLY A 19 6.23 -15.47 1.95
CA GLY A 19 5.96 -14.15 1.37
C GLY A 19 4.81 -14.17 0.37
N LEU A 20 4.76 -15.19 -0.50
CA LEU A 20 3.69 -15.35 -1.49
C LEU A 20 2.33 -15.62 -0.82
N ILE A 21 2.27 -16.50 0.17
CA ILE A 21 1.04 -16.79 0.92
C ILE A 21 0.58 -15.53 1.66
N PHE A 22 1.51 -14.79 2.27
CA PHE A 22 1.22 -13.55 2.97
C PHE A 22 0.63 -12.50 2.02
N VAL A 23 1.30 -12.20 0.91
CA VAL A 23 0.82 -11.23 -0.09
C VAL A 23 -0.51 -11.66 -0.71
N SER A 24 -0.70 -12.95 -0.97
CA SER A 24 -1.94 -13.47 -1.57
C SER A 24 -3.12 -13.45 -0.60
N THR A 25 -2.89 -13.62 0.70
CA THR A 25 -3.96 -13.74 1.70
C THR A 25 -4.35 -12.37 2.26
N THR A 26 -3.41 -11.42 2.33
CA THR A 26 -3.63 -10.11 2.93
C THR A 26 -4.21 -9.10 1.93
N ARG A 27 -5.40 -8.57 2.21
CA ARG A 27 -5.97 -7.49 1.42
C ARG A 27 -5.32 -6.15 1.78
N PRO A 28 -5.10 -5.24 0.82
CA PRO A 28 -4.54 -3.92 1.10
C PRO A 28 -5.42 -3.07 2.04
N SER A 29 -6.73 -3.37 2.11
CA SER A 29 -7.65 -2.78 3.08
C SER A 29 -7.27 -3.08 4.53
N ASP A 30 -6.76 -4.29 4.78
CA ASP A 30 -6.54 -4.81 6.13
C ASP A 30 -5.20 -4.28 6.66
N ILE A 31 -4.21 -4.11 5.78
CA ILE A 31 -2.95 -3.43 6.06
C ILE A 31 -3.19 -2.01 6.55
N ARG A 32 -4.13 -1.27 5.93
CA ARG A 32 -4.48 0.09 6.37
C ARG A 32 -4.97 0.09 7.81
N THR A 33 -5.86 -0.84 8.16
CA THR A 33 -6.46 -0.87 9.50
C THR A 33 -5.48 -1.38 10.55
N ALA A 34 -4.57 -2.28 10.18
CA ALA A 34 -3.44 -2.68 11.03
C ALA A 34 -2.52 -1.48 11.34
N VAL A 35 -2.24 -0.63 10.34
CA VAL A 35 -1.47 0.61 10.53
C VAL A 35 -2.20 1.57 11.47
N GLU A 36 -3.52 1.75 11.31
CA GLU A 36 -4.33 2.56 12.24
C GLU A 36 -4.25 2.05 13.68
N TRP A 37 -4.38 0.74 13.89
CA TRP A 37 -4.25 0.12 15.22
C TRP A 37 -2.85 0.32 15.82
N PHE A 38 -1.79 0.19 15.00
CA PHE A 38 -0.41 0.41 15.44
C PHE A 38 -0.11 1.87 15.82
N LEU A 39 -0.83 2.83 15.24
CA LEU A 39 -0.68 4.27 15.53
C LEU A 39 -1.56 4.74 16.71
N MET A 40 -2.49 3.93 17.18
CA MET A 40 -3.36 4.22 18.33
C MET A 40 -2.63 4.45 19.68
N PRO A 41 -1.54 3.75 20.03
CA PRO A 41 -0.84 3.95 21.32
C PRO A 41 0.01 5.22 21.40
N PHE A 42 0.13 6.01 20.32
CA PHE A 42 0.94 7.24 20.32
C PHE A 42 0.05 8.49 20.59
N PRO A 43 -0.06 8.97 21.84
CA PRO A 43 -1.00 10.04 22.22
C PRO A 43 -0.65 11.41 21.64
N PHE A 44 0.58 11.62 21.17
CA PHE A 44 1.02 12.86 20.52
C PHE A 44 0.52 13.00 19.08
N ILE A 45 0.08 11.90 18.46
CA ILE A 45 -0.33 11.88 17.06
C ILE A 45 -1.85 11.76 17.01
N PRO A 46 -2.58 12.66 16.30
CA PRO A 46 -4.02 12.52 16.10
C PRO A 46 -4.30 11.32 15.18
N GLY A 47 -4.32 10.11 15.74
CA GLY A 47 -4.44 8.84 15.00
C GLY A 47 -5.64 8.80 14.06
N LYS A 48 -6.75 9.46 14.42
CA LYS A 48 -7.94 9.58 13.56
C LYS A 48 -7.68 10.33 12.25
N ARG A 49 -6.91 11.44 12.29
CA ARG A 49 -6.55 12.21 11.09
C ARG A 49 -5.62 11.40 10.20
N VAL A 50 -4.70 10.66 10.81
CA VAL A 50 -3.78 9.78 10.08
C VAL A 50 -4.53 8.63 9.41
N ALA A 51 -5.50 8.02 10.09
CA ALA A 51 -6.34 6.98 9.53
C ALA A 51 -7.14 7.47 8.31
N THR A 52 -7.71 8.68 8.37
CA THR A 52 -8.43 9.23 7.22
C THR A 52 -7.50 9.55 6.05
N MET A 53 -6.32 10.12 6.31
CA MET A 53 -5.29 10.33 5.29
C MET A 53 -4.85 9.02 4.65
N MET A 54 -4.57 7.98 5.44
CA MET A 54 -4.22 6.66 4.92
C MET A 54 -5.36 6.03 4.11
N SER A 55 -6.62 6.27 4.52
CA SER A 55 -7.78 5.83 3.75
C SER A 55 -7.87 6.48 2.38
N LEU A 56 -7.57 7.76 2.33
CA LEU A 56 -7.54 8.55 1.11
C LEU A 56 -6.38 8.10 0.21
N ILE A 57 -5.19 7.91 0.77
CA ILE A 57 -3.99 7.44 0.04
C ILE A 57 -4.26 6.11 -0.67
N MET A 58 -4.75 5.11 0.06
CA MET A 58 -5.03 3.79 -0.51
C MET A 58 -6.08 3.82 -1.63
N ARG A 59 -6.97 4.83 -1.65
CA ARG A 59 -7.90 5.05 -2.77
C ARG A 59 -7.27 5.88 -3.90
N PHE A 60 -6.38 6.81 -3.57
CA PHE A 60 -5.70 7.68 -4.52
C PHE A 60 -4.57 6.98 -5.29
N VAL A 61 -3.88 6.01 -4.71
CA VAL A 61 -2.84 5.23 -5.40
C VAL A 61 -3.36 4.59 -6.70
N PRO A 62 -4.41 3.75 -6.70
CA PRO A 62 -4.91 3.14 -7.94
C PRO A 62 -5.40 4.21 -8.93
N LEU A 63 -6.03 5.27 -8.41
CA LEU A 63 -6.50 6.37 -9.21
C LEU A 63 -5.37 7.13 -9.94
N ILE A 64 -4.26 7.38 -9.26
CA ILE A 64 -3.09 8.05 -9.83
C ILE A 64 -2.47 7.16 -10.91
N LEU A 65 -2.44 5.84 -10.71
CA LEU A 65 -1.95 4.89 -11.71
C LEU A 65 -2.80 4.92 -12.99
N ASP A 66 -4.13 4.96 -12.86
CA ASP A 66 -5.02 5.08 -14.02
C ASP A 66 -4.81 6.42 -14.74
N GLN A 67 -4.72 7.53 -13.98
CA GLN A 67 -4.47 8.85 -14.55
C GLN A 67 -3.10 8.97 -15.22
N ALA A 68 -2.09 8.29 -14.68
CA ALA A 68 -0.77 8.18 -15.27
C ALA A 68 -0.84 7.42 -16.60
N ARG A 69 -1.57 6.29 -16.66
CA ARG A 69 -1.78 5.51 -17.90
C ARG A 69 -2.45 6.34 -18.99
N GLU A 70 -3.56 7.01 -18.67
CA GLU A 70 -4.23 7.92 -19.62
C GLU A 70 -3.29 9.04 -20.11
N THR A 71 -2.47 9.59 -19.22
CA THR A 71 -1.53 10.66 -19.58
C THR A 71 -0.42 10.13 -20.47
N ILE A 72 0.09 8.92 -20.21
CA ILE A 72 1.09 8.23 -21.05
C ILE A 72 0.52 7.99 -22.44
N ASP A 73 -0.68 7.45 -22.55
CA ASP A 73 -1.33 7.18 -23.84
C ASP A 73 -1.58 8.48 -24.62
N ALA A 74 -2.01 9.54 -23.95
CA ALA A 74 -2.17 10.86 -24.58
C ALA A 74 -0.84 11.44 -25.09
N GLN A 75 0.27 11.29 -24.34
CA GLN A 75 1.59 11.75 -24.80
C GLN A 75 2.17 10.85 -25.90
N ARG A 76 1.84 9.55 -25.90
CA ARG A 76 2.19 8.61 -26.98
C ARG A 76 1.53 9.04 -28.30
N SER A 77 0.23 9.36 -28.28
CA SER A 77 -0.47 9.90 -29.46
C SER A 77 0.08 11.25 -29.94
N ARG A 78 0.70 12.03 -29.05
CA ARG A 78 1.39 13.30 -29.38
C ARG A 78 2.83 13.12 -29.87
N GLY A 79 3.29 11.89 -30.06
CA GLY A 79 4.62 11.59 -30.59
C GLY A 79 5.78 11.90 -29.63
N VAL A 80 5.51 12.06 -28.33
CA VAL A 80 6.55 12.37 -27.33
C VAL A 80 7.56 11.22 -27.18
N GLU A 81 7.13 9.99 -27.47
CA GLU A 81 7.98 8.79 -27.46
C GLU A 81 9.03 8.76 -28.60
N ASN A 82 8.83 9.55 -29.66
CA ASN A 82 9.74 9.59 -30.81
C ASN A 82 11.02 10.43 -30.58
N ARG A 83 11.16 11.07 -29.41
CA ARG A 83 12.32 11.89 -29.06
C ARG A 83 13.28 11.09 -28.18
N LYS A 84 14.57 11.07 -28.54
CA LYS A 84 15.64 10.36 -27.79
C LYS A 84 15.92 10.92 -26.39
N ASN A 85 15.51 12.15 -26.07
CA ASN A 85 15.84 12.77 -24.78
C ASN A 85 14.89 12.29 -23.65
N PRO A 86 15.37 11.49 -22.69
CA PRO A 86 14.53 10.96 -21.61
C PRO A 86 14.02 12.06 -20.67
N VAL A 87 14.80 13.11 -20.45
CA VAL A 87 14.43 14.24 -19.57
C VAL A 87 13.24 14.99 -20.13
N TYR A 88 13.26 15.26 -21.45
CA TYR A 88 12.16 15.93 -22.13
C TYR A 88 10.85 15.12 -22.03
N ARG A 89 10.94 13.79 -22.22
CA ARG A 89 9.79 12.89 -22.09
C ARG A 89 9.21 12.91 -20.68
N LEU A 90 10.07 12.88 -19.66
CA LEU A 90 9.64 12.91 -18.26
C LEU A 90 8.92 14.22 -17.93
N ILE A 91 9.49 15.37 -18.29
CA ILE A 91 8.90 16.69 -18.02
C ILE A 91 7.50 16.80 -18.67
N LYS A 92 7.36 16.33 -19.92
CA LYS A 92 6.08 16.33 -20.64
C LYS A 92 5.02 15.40 -20.06
N LEU A 93 5.41 14.37 -19.31
CA LEU A 93 4.50 13.46 -18.61
C LEU A 93 4.13 13.98 -17.20
N VAL A 94 5.12 14.41 -16.43
CA VAL A 94 4.97 14.78 -15.02
C VAL A 94 4.15 16.06 -14.85
N ILE A 95 4.44 17.12 -15.62
CA ILE A 95 3.71 18.40 -15.49
C ILE A 95 2.18 18.23 -15.66
N PRO A 96 1.66 17.64 -16.75
CA PRO A 96 0.22 17.50 -16.91
C PRO A 96 -0.41 16.55 -15.87
N LEU A 97 0.31 15.50 -15.46
CA LEU A 97 -0.16 14.59 -14.42
C LEU A 97 -0.30 15.33 -13.07
N MET A 98 0.70 16.10 -12.67
CA MET A 98 0.69 16.88 -11.43
C MET A 98 -0.47 17.88 -11.40
N ILE A 99 -0.69 18.63 -12.50
CA ILE A 99 -1.81 19.59 -12.59
C ILE A 99 -3.16 18.86 -12.42
N ARG A 100 -3.32 17.67 -13.01
CA ARG A 100 -4.55 16.86 -12.86
C ARG A 100 -4.73 16.39 -11.42
N ILE A 101 -3.66 15.96 -10.75
CA ILE A 101 -3.70 15.48 -9.38
C ILE A 101 -4.06 16.61 -8.41
N PHE A 102 -3.42 17.79 -8.53
CA PHE A 102 -3.72 18.94 -7.67
C PHE A 102 -5.17 19.41 -7.82
N LYS A 103 -5.66 19.57 -9.06
CA LYS A 103 -7.08 19.90 -9.30
C LYS A 103 -8.04 18.89 -8.68
N LYS A 104 -7.64 17.62 -8.59
CA LYS A 104 -8.46 16.57 -7.99
C LYS A 104 -8.40 16.61 -6.47
N ALA A 105 -7.25 16.95 -5.90
CA ALA A 105 -7.11 17.22 -4.47
C ALA A 105 -7.98 18.41 -4.05
N ASP A 106 -7.95 19.52 -4.80
CA ASP A 106 -8.79 20.70 -4.54
C ASP A 106 -10.28 20.36 -4.58
N LYS A 107 -10.71 19.64 -5.63
CA LYS A 107 -12.10 19.17 -5.74
C LYS A 107 -12.50 18.26 -4.58
N LEU A 108 -11.58 17.42 -4.10
CA LEU A 108 -11.83 16.56 -2.95
C LEU A 108 -11.95 17.38 -1.66
N ALA A 109 -11.08 18.36 -1.45
CA ALA A 109 -11.16 19.26 -0.29
C ALA A 109 -12.51 19.99 -0.24
N VAL A 110 -12.91 20.62 -1.35
CA VAL A 110 -14.21 21.30 -1.47
C VAL A 110 -15.37 20.32 -1.25
N ALA A 111 -15.29 19.10 -1.79
CA ALA A 111 -16.32 18.08 -1.58
C ALA A 111 -16.38 17.58 -0.12
N MET A 112 -15.26 17.56 0.59
CA MET A 112 -15.21 17.21 2.02
C MET A 112 -15.82 18.31 2.87
N GLU A 113 -15.55 19.57 2.57
CA GLU A 113 -16.17 20.73 3.22
C GLU A 113 -17.69 20.75 2.98
N ALA A 114 -18.14 20.55 1.75
CA ALA A 114 -19.56 20.48 1.41
C ALA A 114 -20.31 19.33 2.11
N ARG A 115 -19.60 18.27 2.50
CA ARG A 115 -20.15 17.14 3.28
C ARG A 115 -20.00 17.33 4.79
N CYS A 116 -19.61 18.52 5.24
CA CYS A 116 -19.37 18.86 6.64
C CYS A 116 -18.41 17.87 7.33
N TYR A 117 -17.31 17.49 6.67
CA TYR A 117 -16.32 16.59 7.26
C TYR A 117 -15.75 17.19 8.55
N SER A 118 -15.79 16.41 9.65
CA SER A 118 -15.24 16.77 10.96
C SER A 118 -14.32 15.67 11.47
N GLU A 119 -13.24 16.07 12.16
CA GLU A 119 -12.22 15.17 12.70
C GLU A 119 -12.73 14.31 13.88
N LYS A 120 -13.84 14.72 14.52
CA LYS A 120 -14.46 14.01 15.65
C LYS A 120 -15.37 12.84 15.22
N ARG A 121 -14.98 12.06 14.21
CA ARG A 121 -15.79 10.92 13.76
C ARG A 121 -15.70 9.73 14.74
N THR A 122 -16.81 9.05 14.96
CA THR A 122 -16.87 7.75 15.67
C THR A 122 -16.36 6.66 14.73
N ASN A 123 -15.31 5.95 15.16
CA ASN A 123 -14.68 4.89 14.37
C ASN A 123 -15.56 3.63 14.35
N LYS A 124 -15.51 2.88 13.25
CA LYS A 124 -15.96 1.48 13.27
C LYS A 124 -14.84 0.68 13.95
N ALA A 125 -15.16 0.03 15.06
CA ALA A 125 -14.21 -0.85 15.74
C ALA A 125 -13.77 -1.96 14.77
N LEU A 126 -12.49 -2.29 14.81
CA LEU A 126 -11.99 -3.55 14.28
C LEU A 126 -12.75 -4.68 14.97
N LEU A 127 -13.69 -5.31 14.26
CA LEU A 127 -14.30 -6.55 14.72
C LEU A 127 -13.24 -7.64 14.50
N SER A 128 -12.58 -8.07 15.56
CA SER A 128 -11.72 -9.24 15.52
C SER A 128 -12.59 -10.44 15.16
N VAL A 129 -12.28 -11.04 14.01
CA VAL A 129 -12.95 -12.27 13.55
C VAL A 129 -12.15 -13.44 14.11
N ARG A 130 -12.84 -14.51 14.53
CA ARG A 130 -12.22 -15.72 15.12
C ARG A 130 -11.13 -16.37 14.26
N SER A 131 -11.06 -16.02 12.98
CA SER A 131 -10.01 -16.39 12.03
C SER A 131 -8.63 -15.76 12.35
N ASP A 132 -8.57 -14.66 13.10
CA ASP A 132 -7.31 -13.99 13.49
C ASP A 132 -6.45 -14.89 14.38
N TRP A 133 -7.07 -15.74 15.21
CA TRP A 133 -6.34 -16.67 16.08
C TRP A 133 -5.64 -17.78 15.29
N ILE A 134 -6.25 -18.23 14.19
CA ILE A 134 -5.70 -19.30 13.35
C ILE A 134 -4.51 -18.76 12.55
N THR A 135 -4.60 -17.52 12.05
CA THR A 135 -3.49 -16.87 11.34
C THR A 135 -2.32 -16.56 12.26
N ILE A 136 -2.57 -16.06 13.49
CA ILE A 136 -1.53 -15.85 14.50
C ILE A 136 -0.82 -17.16 14.84
N PHE A 137 -1.58 -18.24 15.07
CA PHE A 137 -1.00 -19.55 15.36
C PHE A 137 -0.17 -20.09 14.19
N GLY A 138 -0.64 -19.94 12.95
CA GLY A 138 0.10 -20.33 11.76
C GLY A 138 1.41 -19.57 11.58
N VAL A 139 1.41 -18.25 11.82
CA VAL A 139 2.62 -17.41 11.74
C VAL A 139 3.63 -17.77 12.83
N ILE A 140 3.18 -18.02 14.06
CA ILE A 140 4.05 -18.43 15.17
C ILE A 140 4.65 -19.82 14.91
N CYS A 141 3.84 -20.77 14.42
CA CYS A 141 4.32 -22.11 14.07
C CYS A 141 5.40 -22.04 12.98
N LEU A 142 5.18 -21.24 11.95
CA LEU A 142 6.14 -21.06 10.87
C LEU A 142 7.42 -20.34 11.32
N SER A 143 7.33 -19.30 12.16
CA SER A 143 8.51 -18.60 12.67
C SER A 143 9.38 -19.50 13.54
N ILE A 144 8.77 -20.38 14.33
CA ILE A 144 9.48 -21.42 15.09
C ILE A 144 10.16 -22.41 14.15
N LEU A 145 9.49 -22.84 13.09
CA LEU A 145 10.04 -23.77 12.09
C LEU A 145 11.24 -23.16 11.35
N LEU A 146 11.19 -21.86 11.04
CA LEU A 146 12.33 -21.12 10.49
C LEU A 146 13.46 -20.97 11.51
N SER A 147 13.18 -20.67 12.78
CA SER A 147 14.23 -20.56 13.81
C SER A 147 14.94 -21.88 14.08
N ILE A 148 14.23 -23.02 13.96
CA ILE A 148 14.80 -24.36 14.07
C ILE A 148 15.70 -24.69 12.86
N ILE A 149 15.38 -24.18 11.67
CA ILE A 149 16.20 -24.36 10.46
C ILE A 149 17.46 -23.47 10.49
N ASP A 150 17.41 -22.36 11.23
CA ASP A 150 18.50 -21.40 11.41
C ASP A 150 19.49 -21.78 12.55
N THR A 151 19.14 -22.75 13.40
CA THR A 151 19.98 -23.28 14.51
C THR A 151 20.68 -24.57 14.10
#